data_AF-A0A954VNE2-F1
#
_entry.id   AF-A0A954VNE2-F1
#
_cell.length_a   1.000
_cell.length_b   1.000
_cell.length_c   1.000
_cell.angle_alpha   90.00
_cell.angle_beta   90.00
_cell.angle_gamma   90.00
#
_symmetry.space_group_name_H-M   'P 1'
#
loop_
_entity.id
_entity.type
_entity.pdbx_description
1 polymer ?
#
loop_
_entity_poly.entity_id
_entity_poly.type
_entity_poly.pdbx_seq_one_letter_code
_entity_poly.pdbx_strand_id
1 'polypeptide(L)' 'MSDVCKNVFEAILKYGHDEDFDPEINENFLPTDAPAGSAEKIEILRRRVERGQPLWHRDDRVDYAGLTGVIRPRE' A
#
# COMPACT_ATOMS: atom_id res chain seq x y z
N MET A 1 -5.02 2.13 27.47
CA MET A 1 -4.35 2.13 26.15
C MET A 1 -5.14 1.16 25.29
N SER A 2 -5.55 1.54 24.08
CA SER A 2 -6.26 0.61 23.20
C SER A 2 -5.38 -0.61 22.95
N ASP A 3 -5.90 -1.81 23.17
CA ASP A 3 -5.13 -3.05 22.95
C ASP A 3 -4.92 -3.37 21.47
N VAL A 4 -5.58 -2.62 20.58
CA VAL A 4 -5.55 -2.80 19.13
C VAL A 4 -4.31 -2.12 18.54
N CYS A 5 -3.52 -2.91 17.80
CA CYS A 5 -2.41 -2.41 16.99
C CYS A 5 -2.96 -1.73 15.72
N LYS A 6 -2.46 -0.54 15.40
CA LYS A 6 -2.92 0.22 14.25
C LYS A 6 -2.47 -0.38 12.92
N ASN A 7 -1.26 -0.93 12.87
CA ASN A 7 -0.70 -1.51 11.66
C ASN A 7 0.21 -2.70 11.95
N VAL A 8 0.66 -3.37 10.89
CA VAL A 8 1.50 -4.57 10.96
C VAL A 8 2.80 -4.34 11.74
N PHE A 9 3.39 -3.15 11.66
CA PHE A 9 4.63 -2.85 12.41
C PHE A 9 4.39 -2.78 13.90
N GLU A 10 3.27 -2.21 14.34
CA GLU A 10 2.88 -2.20 15.75
C GLU A 10 2.55 -3.62 16.24
N ALA A 11 1.93 -4.45 15.42
CA ALA A 11 1.66 -5.86 15.75
C ALA A 11 2.96 -6.64 15.93
N ILE A 12 3.90 -6.55 14.98
CA ILE A 12 5.21 -7.18 15.08
C ILE A 12 5.98 -6.68 16.29
N LEU A 13 5.96 -5.36 16.56
CA LEU A 13 6.66 -4.79 17.71
C LEU A 13 6.06 -5.26 19.05
N LYS A 14 4.73 -5.41 19.12
CA LYS A 14 4.02 -5.80 20.34
C LYS A 14 4.07 -7.31 20.60
N TYR A 15 3.88 -8.12 19.56
CA TYR A 15 3.66 -9.57 19.68
C TYR A 15 4.84 -10.40 19.15
N GLY A 16 5.76 -9.81 18.39
CA GLY A 16 6.89 -10.50 17.77
C GLY A 16 6.56 -11.17 16.43
N HIS A 17 5.32 -11.07 15.96
CA HIS A 17 4.82 -11.60 14.70
C HIS A 17 3.60 -10.80 14.20
N ASP A 18 3.17 -11.05 12.97
CA ASP A 18 1.99 -10.46 12.34
C ASP A 18 0.88 -11.49 12.02
N GLU A 19 1.03 -12.76 12.42
CA GLU A 19 0.11 -13.84 12.05
C GLU A 19 -1.38 -13.56 12.36
N ASP A 20 -1.66 -12.80 13.42
CA ASP A 20 -3.02 -12.41 13.84
C ASP A 20 -3.41 -10.98 13.40
N PHE A 21 -2.55 -10.28 12.68
CA PHE A 21 -2.84 -8.93 12.18
C PHE A 21 -3.67 -9.01 10.89
N ASP A 22 -4.90 -8.51 10.94
CA ASP A 22 -5.77 -8.37 9.78
C ASP A 22 -5.94 -6.88 9.43
N PRO A 23 -5.56 -6.44 8.22
CA PRO A 23 -5.71 -5.05 7.83
C PRO A 23 -7.19 -4.66 7.61
N GLU A 24 -7.54 -3.43 7.96
CA GLU A 24 -8.91 -2.94 7.90
C GLU A 24 -9.19 -2.09 6.64
N ILE A 25 -10.33 -2.37 5.99
CA ILE A 25 -10.86 -1.54 4.91
C ILE A 25 -11.75 -0.46 5.51
N ASN A 26 -11.53 0.79 5.09
CA ASN A 26 -12.37 1.93 5.45
C ASN A 26 -12.59 2.83 4.23
N GLU A 27 -13.34 3.92 4.42
CA GLU A 27 -13.68 4.90 3.37
C GLU A 27 -12.46 5.55 2.68
N ASN A 28 -11.29 5.52 3.31
CA ASN A 28 -10.05 6.06 2.76
C ASN A 28 -9.23 5.02 1.98
N PHE A 29 -9.71 3.78 1.86
CA PHE A 29 -9.08 2.72 1.08
C PHE A 29 -9.55 2.80 -0.38
N LEU A 30 -8.95 3.71 -1.13
CA LEU A 30 -9.30 3.97 -2.53
C LEU A 30 -8.31 3.30 -3.49
N PRO A 31 -8.75 2.89 -4.70
CA PRO A 31 -7.85 2.39 -5.73
C PRO A 31 -6.88 3.48 -6.20
N THR A 32 -5.74 3.06 -6.75
CA THR A 32 -4.80 3.94 -7.44
C THR A 32 -4.61 3.54 -8.90
N ASP A 33 -4.58 4.55 -9.78
CA ASP A 33 -4.19 4.40 -11.19
C ASP A 33 -2.69 4.67 -11.41
N ALA A 34 -1.89 4.80 -10.34
CA ALA A 34 -0.46 5.06 -10.47
C ALA A 34 0.27 3.91 -11.20
N PRO A 35 1.22 4.20 -12.11
CA PRO A 35 1.96 3.17 -12.83
C PRO A 35 2.72 2.20 -11.92
N ALA A 36 2.80 0.93 -12.32
CA ALA A 36 3.59 -0.07 -11.61
C ALA A 36 5.07 0.35 -11.52
N GLY A 37 5.62 0.31 -10.30
CA GLY A 37 7.00 0.71 -10.01
C GLY A 37 7.24 2.22 -9.92
N SER A 38 6.23 3.06 -10.16
CA SER A 38 6.36 4.51 -9.99
C SER A 38 6.55 4.90 -8.52
N ALA A 39 7.26 6.00 -8.28
CA ALA A 39 7.43 6.56 -6.93
C ALA A 39 6.07 6.91 -6.28
N GLU A 40 5.11 7.37 -7.08
CA GLU A 40 3.74 7.63 -6.63
C GLU A 40 3.04 6.36 -6.13
N LYS A 41 3.10 5.27 -6.89
CA LYS A 41 2.51 3.99 -6.46
C LYS A 41 3.16 3.50 -5.17
N ILE A 42 4.49 3.57 -5.07
CA ILE A 42 5.22 3.19 -3.86
C ILE A 42 4.76 4.00 -2.65
N GLU A 43 4.61 5.32 -2.80
CA GLU A 43 4.16 6.21 -1.72
C GLU A 43 2.73 5.91 -1.28
N ILE A 44 1.82 5.60 -2.22
CA ILE A 44 0.43 5.22 -1.91
C ILE A 44 0.40 3.91 -1.13
N LEU A 45 1.12 2.89 -1.59
CA LEU A 45 1.20 1.59 -0.92
C LEU A 45 1.80 1.70 0.49
N ARG A 46 2.85 2.51 0.64
CA ARG A 46 3.47 2.81 1.94
C ARG A 46 2.45 3.40 2.93
N ARG A 47 1.66 4.39 2.49
CA ARG A 47 0.62 5.01 3.33
C ARG A 47 -0.49 4.03 3.73
N ARG A 48 -0.86 3.08 2.87
CA ARG A 48 -1.84 2.03 3.21
C ARG A 48 -1.33 1.19 4.38
N VAL A 49 -0.07 0.76 4.33
CA VAL A 49 0.56 0.00 5.42
C VAL A 49 0.57 0.82 6.72
N GLU A 50 0.95 2.10 6.68
CA GLU A 50 0.97 2.96 7.89
C GLU A 50 -0.40 3.14 8.53
N ARG A 51 -1.47 3.07 7.72
CA ARG A 51 -2.86 3.19 8.15
C ARG A 51 -3.49 1.87 8.57
N GLY A 52 -2.77 0.76 8.46
CA GLY A 52 -3.32 -0.57 8.73
C GLY A 52 -4.29 -1.07 7.67
N GLN A 53 -4.20 -0.55 6.45
CA GLN A 53 -5.07 -0.94 5.33
C GLN A 53 -4.43 -2.08 4.51
N PRO A 54 -5.23 -2.83 3.72
CA PRO A 54 -4.66 -3.81 2.81
C PRO A 54 -3.70 -3.16 1.83
N LEU A 55 -2.66 -3.88 1.43
CA LEU A 55 -1.66 -3.35 0.50
C LEU A 55 -2.28 -3.09 -0.88
N TRP A 56 -3.06 -4.04 -1.39
CA TRP A 56 -3.62 -4.02 -2.74
C TRP A 56 -5.12 -3.81 -2.73
N HIS A 57 -5.60 -2.89 -3.57
CA HIS A 57 -7.01 -2.75 -3.90
C HIS A 57 -7.31 -3.54 -5.18
N ARG A 58 -8.46 -4.23 -5.24
CA ARG A 58 -8.83 -5.04 -6.43
C ARG A 58 -8.88 -4.24 -7.74
N ASP A 59 -9.21 -2.95 -7.62
CA ASP A 59 -9.34 -1.99 -8.71
C ASP A 59 -8.07 -1.13 -8.89
N ASP A 60 -6.94 -1.48 -8.25
CA ASP A 60 -5.66 -0.85 -8.57
C ASP A 60 -5.24 -1.16 -10.01
N ARG A 61 -4.57 -0.22 -10.67
CA ARG A 61 -3.93 -0.48 -11.97
C ARG A 61 -3.00 -1.69 -11.90
N VAL A 62 -3.20 -2.66 -12.79
CA VAL A 62 -2.38 -3.89 -12.89
C VAL A 62 -1.42 -3.92 -14.07
N ASP A 63 -1.57 -3.00 -15.02
CA ASP A 63 -0.80 -3.00 -16.26
C ASP A 63 -0.35 -1.58 -16.70
N TYR A 64 0.35 -1.53 -17.82
CA TYR A 64 0.84 -0.29 -18.43
C TYR A 64 -0.09 0.25 -19.52
N ALA A 65 -1.33 -0.28 -19.65
CA ALA A 65 -2.23 0.11 -20.72
C ALA A 65 -2.60 1.60 -20.63
N GLY A 66 -2.54 2.28 -21.78
CA GLY A 66 -2.85 3.72 -21.88
C GLY A 66 -1.80 4.67 -21.30
N LEU A 67 -0.67 4.15 -20.78
CA LEU A 67 0.41 5.02 -20.29
C LEU A 67 1.32 5.47 -21.43
N THR A 68 1.60 6.77 -21.44
CA THR A 68 2.64 7.36 -22.28
C THR A 68 3.81 7.76 -21.39
N GLY A 69 4.94 7.07 -21.51
CA GLY A 69 6.15 7.38 -20.75
C GLY A 69 7.19 8.09 -21.61
N VAL A 70 7.88 9.09 -21.04
CA VAL A 70 9.07 9.67 -21.68
C VAL A 70 10.24 8.71 -21.45
N ILE A 71 10.73 8.11 -22.53
CA ILE A 71 11.99 7.36 -22.48
C ILE A 71 13.11 8.39 -22.32
N ARG A 72 13.81 8.36 -21.17
CA ARG A 72 15.10 9.05 -21.03
C ARG A 72 16.19 8.04 -21.37
N PRO A 73 16.90 8.19 -22.51
CA PRO A 73 18.07 7.37 -22.80
C PRO A 73 19.06 7.49 -21.63
N ARG A 74 19.70 6.38 -21.26
CA ARG A 74 20.84 6.45 -20.34
C ARG A 74 21.99 7.17 -21.06
N GLU A 75 22.63 8.12 -20.39
CA GLU A 75 23.91 8.68 -20.84
C GLU A 75 25.00 7.60 -20.91
#